data_AF-A0A2V9PJQ6-F1
#
_entry.id   AF-A0A2V9PJQ6-F1
#
_cell.length_a   1.000
_cell.length_b   1.000
_cell.length_c   1.000
_cell.angle_alpha   90.00
_cell.angle_beta   90.00
_cell.angle_gamma   90.00
#
_symmetry.space_group_name_H-M   'P 1'
#
loop_
_entity.id
_entity.type
_entity.pdbx_description
1 polymer ?
#
loop_
_entity_poly.entity_id
_entity_poly.type
_entity_poly.pdbx_seq_one_letter_code
_entity_poly.pdbx_strand_id
1 'polypeptide(L)'
;NARIVESVRGAKGGYQLRRPPSEIYLAEIIRLIDGALAPFGDADQLRVLIDRDAEHRALYQVFLDVRDAAAKILENTSLADIVSKERISKPGKGQRKKGATEPAVLPMIVPSKN
;
A
#
# COMPACT_ATOMS: atom_id res chain seq x y z
N ASN A 1 6.82 -7.87 -19.21
CA ASN A 1 6.24 -7.01 -20.27
C ASN A 1 4.72 -6.96 -20.10
N ALA A 2 4.19 -6.21 -19.13
CA ALA A 2 2.82 -6.39 -18.61
C ALA A 2 1.68 -5.83 -19.49
N ARG A 3 1.91 -5.61 -20.79
CA ARG A 3 0.87 -5.30 -21.81
C ARG A 3 -0.21 -4.29 -21.35
N ILE A 4 0.14 -3.28 -20.56
CA ILE A 4 -0.84 -2.30 -20.03
C ILE A 4 -1.23 -1.29 -21.12
N VAL A 5 -0.26 -0.87 -21.93
CA VAL A 5 -0.43 0.09 -23.01
C VAL A 5 -0.06 -0.52 -24.36
N GLU A 6 -0.63 0.04 -25.41
CA GLU A 6 -0.21 -0.21 -26.79
C GLU A 6 0.10 1.11 -27.50
N SER A 7 1.11 1.04 -28.38
CA SER A 7 1.55 2.16 -29.18
C SER A 7 0.86 2.13 -30.54
N VAL A 8 0.26 3.25 -30.93
CA VAL A 8 -0.24 3.48 -32.30
C VAL A 8 0.74 4.40 -33.00
N ARG A 9 1.22 4.01 -34.19
CA ARG A 9 2.15 4.81 -35.01
C ARG A 9 1.39 5.75 -35.96
N GLY A 10 2.06 6.82 -36.40
CA GLY A 10 1.55 7.78 -37.39
C GLY A 10 1.40 9.19 -36.83
N ALA A 11 0.98 10.14 -37.68
CA ALA A 11 0.86 11.56 -37.30
C ALA A 11 -0.15 11.83 -36.17
N LYS A 12 -1.12 10.92 -35.96
CA LYS A 12 -2.06 10.91 -34.83
C LYS A 12 -1.79 9.75 -33.86
N GLY A 13 -0.54 9.27 -33.83
CA GLY A 13 -0.12 8.18 -32.96
C GLY A 13 -0.13 8.57 -31.49
N GLY A 14 0.13 7.59 -30.63
CA GLY A 14 0.12 7.77 -29.17
C GLY A 14 0.07 6.43 -28.44
N TYR A 15 -0.21 6.49 -27.14
CA TYR A 15 -0.44 5.31 -26.31
C TYR A 15 -1.89 5.25 -25.88
N GLN A 16 -2.46 4.05 -25.91
CA GLN A 16 -3.77 3.76 -25.34
C GLN A 16 -3.69 2.58 -24.39
N LEU A 17 -4.61 2.54 -23.42
CA LEU A 17 -4.74 1.40 -22.52
C LEU A 17 -5.21 0.19 -23.33
N ARG A 18 -4.60 -0.97 -23.09
CA ARG A 18 -4.98 -2.23 -23.75
C ARG A 18 -6.26 -2.86 -23.22
N ARG A 19 -6.76 -2.37 -22.09
CA ARG A 19 -7.96 -2.86 -21.40
C ARG A 19 -8.56 -1.75 -20.53
N PRO A 20 -9.81 -1.90 -20.07
CA PRO A 20 -10.47 -0.88 -19.26
C PRO A 20 -9.66 -0.49 -18.01
N PRO A 21 -9.65 0.79 -17.60
CA PRO A 21 -8.92 1.25 -16.41
C PRO A 21 -9.40 0.61 -15.10
N SER A 22 -10.62 0.08 -15.07
CA SER A 22 -11.19 -0.68 -13.95
C SER A 22 -10.56 -2.06 -13.75
N GLU A 23 -9.84 -2.57 -14.75
CA GLU A 23 -9.17 -3.88 -14.69
C GLU A 23 -7.66 -3.73 -14.43
N ILE A 24 -7.12 -2.52 -14.51
CA ILE A 24 -5.69 -2.25 -14.34
C ILE A 24 -5.44 -1.83 -12.90
N TYR A 25 -4.81 -2.71 -12.11
CA TYR A 25 -4.56 -2.48 -10.68
C TYR A 25 -3.19 -1.86 -10.42
N LEU A 26 -3.09 -1.03 -9.38
CA LEU A 26 -1.85 -0.35 -9.03
C LEU A 26 -0.73 -1.31 -8.68
N ALA A 27 -1.03 -2.44 -8.03
CA ALA A 27 -0.03 -3.45 -7.73
C ALA A 27 0.66 -4.01 -8.98
N GLU A 28 -0.06 -4.14 -10.09
CA GLU A 28 0.51 -4.57 -11.38
C GLU A 28 1.43 -3.50 -11.97
N ILE A 29 1.01 -2.24 -11.93
CA ILE A 29 1.79 -1.11 -12.44
C ILE A 29 3.11 -0.98 -11.66
N ILE A 30 3.04 -0.97 -10.34
CA ILE A 30 4.23 -0.83 -9.48
C ILE A 30 5.14 -2.05 -9.65
N ARG A 31 4.60 -3.27 -9.71
CA ARG A 31 5.41 -4.47 -9.99
C ARG A 31 6.14 -4.41 -11.32
N LEU A 32 5.53 -3.79 -12.33
CA LEU A 32 6.14 -3.63 -13.64
C LEU A 32 7.30 -2.61 -13.65
N ILE A 33 7.17 -1.53 -12.88
CA ILE A 33 8.10 -0.39 -12.91
C ILE A 33 9.19 -0.54 -11.83
N ASP A 34 8.77 -0.73 -10.58
CA ASP A 34 9.63 -0.68 -9.39
C ASP A 34 9.97 -2.09 -8.85
N GLY A 35 9.21 -3.12 -9.25
CA GLY A 35 9.43 -4.50 -8.82
C GLY A 35 8.67 -4.87 -7.55
N ALA A 36 9.34 -4.94 -6.39
CA ALA A 36 8.65 -5.30 -5.15
C ALA A 36 7.71 -4.18 -4.69
N LEU A 37 6.56 -4.53 -4.10
CA LEU A 37 5.48 -3.60 -3.75
C LEU A 37 5.78 -2.67 -2.55
N ALA A 38 6.97 -2.71 -1.98
CA ALA A 38 7.34 -1.95 -0.80
C ALA A 38 8.87 -1.77 -0.73
N PRO A 39 9.37 -0.75 0.01
CA PRO A 39 10.80 -0.59 0.28
C PRO A 39 11.38 -1.71 1.16
N PHE A 40 10.51 -2.50 1.77
CA PHE A 40 10.84 -3.72 2.51
C PHE A 40 10.86 -4.85 1.48
N GLY A 41 11.93 -5.63 1.44
CA GLY A 41 12.23 -6.59 0.36
C GLY A 41 11.12 -7.58 0.03
N ASP A 42 11.43 -8.53 -0.84
CA ASP A 42 10.45 -9.53 -1.23
C ASP A 42 9.90 -10.30 -0.01
N ALA A 43 8.63 -10.74 -0.08
CA ALA A 43 7.97 -11.42 1.05
C ALA A 43 8.77 -12.63 1.51
N ASP A 44 9.29 -13.38 0.53
CA ASP A 44 10.00 -14.61 0.81
C ASP A 44 11.34 -14.33 1.47
N GLN A 45 12.00 -13.22 1.11
CA GLN A 45 13.20 -12.77 1.82
C GLN A 45 12.89 -12.41 3.28
N LEU A 46 11.78 -11.70 3.53
CA LEU A 46 11.35 -11.38 4.90
C LEU A 46 11.02 -12.64 5.71
N ARG A 47 10.32 -13.61 5.11
CA ARG A 47 10.02 -14.90 5.77
C ARG A 47 11.29 -15.67 6.13
N VAL A 48 12.27 -15.71 5.21
CA VAL A 48 13.57 -16.34 5.49
C VAL A 48 14.30 -15.65 6.64
N LEU A 49 14.25 -14.31 6.73
CA LEU A 49 14.86 -13.56 7.82
C LEU A 49 14.15 -13.79 9.16
N ILE A 50 12.81 -13.84 9.17
CA ILE A 50 11.99 -14.20 10.34
C ILE A 50 12.44 -15.57 10.90
N ASP A 51 12.64 -16.54 10.01
CA ASP A 51 13.02 -17.89 10.42
C ASP A 51 14.46 -17.97 10.95
N ARG A 52 15.40 -17.29 10.28
CA ARG A 52 16.86 -17.44 10.52
C ARG A 52 17.43 -16.51 11.58
N ASP A 53 16.84 -15.34 11.77
CA ASP A 53 17.33 -14.33 12.71
C ASP A 53 16.33 -14.16 13.86
N ALA A 54 16.57 -14.91 14.94
CA ALA A 54 15.72 -14.89 16.12
C ALA A 54 15.77 -13.55 16.88
N GLU A 55 16.88 -12.81 16.79
CA GLU A 55 17.08 -11.54 17.48
C GLU A 55 16.21 -10.44 16.86
N HIS A 56 16.15 -10.38 15.53
CA HIS A 56 15.40 -9.36 14.79
C HIS A 56 14.04 -9.85 14.27
N ARG A 57 13.63 -11.08 14.58
CA ARG A 57 12.38 -11.70 14.12
C ARG A 57 11.16 -10.79 14.24
N ALA A 58 10.99 -10.14 15.40
CA ALA A 58 9.85 -9.27 15.66
C ALA A 58 9.82 -8.05 14.71
N LEU A 59 10.99 -7.49 14.40
CA LEU A 59 11.13 -6.38 13.45
C LEU A 59 10.77 -6.83 12.03
N TYR A 60 11.26 -8.00 11.60
CA TYR A 60 10.96 -8.54 10.27
C TYR A 60 9.47 -8.90 10.11
N GLN A 61 8.81 -9.36 11.18
CA GLN A 61 7.37 -9.57 11.17
C GLN A 61 6.61 -8.26 10.94
N VAL A 62 7.01 -7.16 11.61
CA VAL A 62 6.40 -5.84 11.38
C VAL A 62 6.59 -5.39 9.93
N PHE A 63 7.77 -5.61 9.34
CA PHE A 63 8.01 -5.28 7.93
C PHE A 63 7.17 -6.10 6.97
N LEU A 64 6.97 -7.39 7.27
CA LEU A 64 6.08 -8.26 6.50
C LEU A 64 4.63 -7.77 6.59
N ASP A 65 4.17 -7.41 7.78
CA ASP A 65 2.80 -6.89 7.99
C ASP A 65 2.57 -5.57 7.24
N VAL A 66 3.53 -4.64 7.30
CA VAL A 66 3.46 -3.37 6.55
C VAL A 66 3.43 -3.61 5.05
N ARG A 67 4.29 -4.50 4.56
CA ARG A 67 4.32 -4.90 3.15
C ARG A 67 2.98 -5.48 2.72
N ASP A 68 2.42 -6.41 3.49
CA ASP A 68 1.16 -7.08 3.16
C ASP A 68 -0.04 -6.10 3.19
N ALA A 69 -0.03 -5.15 4.12
CA ALA A 69 -1.02 -4.07 4.14
C ALA A 69 -0.91 -3.15 2.91
N ALA A 70 0.30 -2.76 2.53
CA ALA A 70 0.54 -1.95 1.33
C ALA A 70 0.13 -2.71 0.06
N ALA A 71 0.51 -3.98 -0.05
CA ALA A 71 0.15 -4.85 -1.16
C ALA A 71 -1.37 -4.95 -1.29
N LYS A 72 -2.09 -5.17 -0.18
CA LYS A 72 -3.55 -5.24 -0.18
C LYS A 72 -4.21 -3.96 -0.67
N ILE A 73 -3.70 -2.78 -0.31
CA ILE A 73 -4.23 -1.50 -0.80
C ILE A 73 -4.06 -1.42 -2.31
N LEU A 74 -2.86 -1.73 -2.80
CA LEU A 74 -2.48 -1.56 -4.21
C LEU A 74 -3.11 -2.63 -5.11
N GLU A 75 -3.35 -3.84 -4.60
CA GLU A 75 -4.04 -4.92 -5.29
C GLU A 75 -5.55 -4.67 -5.42
N ASN A 76 -6.13 -3.85 -4.54
CA ASN A 76 -7.56 -3.51 -4.56
C ASN A 76 -7.85 -2.12 -5.13
N THR A 77 -6.84 -1.42 -5.64
CA THR A 77 -6.99 -0.08 -6.24
C THR A 77 -6.76 -0.16 -7.74
N SER A 78 -7.81 0.09 -8.53
CA SER A 78 -7.70 0.18 -9.99
C SER A 78 -7.33 1.58 -10.46
N LEU A 79 -6.87 1.72 -11.71
CA LEU A 79 -6.61 3.01 -12.34
C LEU A 79 -7.90 3.84 -12.42
N ALA A 80 -9.06 3.21 -12.61
CA ALA A 80 -10.35 3.88 -12.60
C ALA A 80 -10.69 4.48 -11.22
N ASP A 81 -10.35 3.79 -10.12
CA ASP A 81 -10.59 4.30 -8.76
C ASP A 81 -9.81 5.61 -8.50
N ILE A 82 -8.62 5.75 -9.09
CA ILE A 82 -7.79 6.96 -8.97
C ILE A 82 -8.39 8.12 -9.75
N VAL A 83 -8.80 7.85 -10.99
CA VAL A 83 -9.40 8.87 -11.87
C VAL A 83 -10.71 9.38 -11.29
N SER A 84 -11.47 8.52 -10.61
CA SER A 84 -12.80 8.85 -10.09
C SER A 84 -12.80 9.78 -8.87
N LYS A 85 -11.64 10.17 -8.30
CA LYS A 85 -11.43 11.14 -7.19
C LYS A 85 -12.22 10.97 -5.88
N GLU A 86 -13.25 10.13 -5.81
CA GLU A 86 -14.13 10.01 -4.63
C GLU A 86 -13.66 9.02 -3.56
N ARG A 87 -12.67 8.15 -3.86
CA ARG A 87 -12.23 7.11 -2.90
C ARG A 87 -11.11 7.50 -1.96
N ILE A 88 -10.27 8.48 -2.30
CA ILE A 88 -9.13 8.87 -1.44
C ILE A 88 -9.62 9.52 -0.13
N SER A 89 -10.91 9.90 -0.04
CA SER A 89 -11.51 10.57 1.13
C SER A 89 -12.41 9.70 2.03
N LYS A 90 -12.45 8.37 1.89
CA LYS A 90 -13.20 7.52 2.84
C LYS A 90 -12.28 6.78 3.81
N PRO A 91 -11.98 7.34 4.99
CA PRO A 91 -11.54 6.53 6.11
C PRO A 91 -12.73 5.67 6.58
N GLY A 92 -12.50 4.37 6.68
CA GLY A 92 -13.26 3.37 7.43
C GLY A 92 -14.78 3.50 7.55
N LYS A 93 -15.53 2.54 7.00
CA LYS A 93 -16.80 2.12 7.61
C LYS A 93 -16.51 1.40 8.93
N GLY A 94 -16.08 2.15 9.94
CA GLY A 94 -16.21 1.76 11.34
C GLY A 94 -17.69 1.88 11.70
N GLN A 95 -18.32 0.76 12.07
CA GLN A 95 -19.61 0.82 12.75
C GLN A 95 -19.45 1.71 13.99
N ARG A 96 -20.00 2.93 13.96
CA ARG A 96 -20.19 3.73 15.16
C ARG A 96 -21.23 3.03 16.05
N LYS A 97 -20.80 2.08 16.88
CA LYS A 97 -21.51 1.77 18.13
C LYS A 97 -21.13 2.84 19.14
N LYS A 98 -22.11 3.70 19.49
CA LYS A 98 -22.03 4.60 20.63
C LYS A 98 -21.87 3.74 21.90
N GLY A 99 -20.80 4.00 22.65
CA GLY A 99 -20.62 3.52 24.01
C GLY A 99 -19.50 4.32 24.66
N ALA A 100 -19.82 5.05 25.73
CA ALA A 100 -18.88 5.71 26.65
C ALA A 100 -17.82 4.69 27.13
N THR A 101 -16.57 5.04 27.42
CA THR A 101 -16.12 5.94 28.50
C THR A 101 -14.63 6.28 28.29
N GLU A 102 -14.23 7.45 28.80
CA GLU A 102 -12.93 8.16 28.72
C GLU A 102 -11.64 7.30 28.73
N PRO A 103 -10.59 7.66 27.96
CA PRO A 103 -9.24 7.21 28.25
C PRO A 103 -8.58 8.15 29.28
N ALA A 104 -8.24 7.59 30.44
CA ALA A 104 -7.40 8.22 31.45
C ALA A 104 -6.00 8.55 30.87
N VAL A 105 -5.67 9.84 30.94
CA VAL A 105 -4.36 10.55 31.12
C VAL A 105 -3.05 9.73 31.12
N LEU A 106 -1.92 10.25 30.61
CA LEU A 106 -1.21 11.42 31.16
C LEU A 106 -0.33 12.18 30.13
N PRO A 107 -0.28 13.52 30.17
CA PRO A 107 0.72 14.32 29.46
C PRO A 107 2.07 14.32 30.19
N MET A 108 3.14 14.07 29.43
CA MET A 108 4.53 14.12 29.89
C MET A 108 4.97 15.60 30.02
N ILE A 109 4.99 16.13 31.24
CA ILE A 109 5.64 17.40 31.56
C ILE A 109 7.05 17.11 32.08
N VAL A 110 8.06 17.59 31.35
CA VAL A 110 9.46 17.59 31.78
C VAL A 110 9.70 18.87 32.59
N PRO A 111 10.15 18.81 33.86
CA PRO A 111 10.50 20.02 34.60
C PRO A 111 11.79 20.64 34.05
N SER A 112 11.71 21.90 33.64
CA SER A 112 12.86 22.77 33.41
C SER A 112 13.54 23.04 34.75
N LYS A 113 14.82 22.66 34.87
CA LYS A 113 15.67 23.09 35.99
C LYS A 113 16.29 24.43 35.62
N ASN A 114 16.20 25.33 36.58
CA ASN A 114 16.78 26.66 36.65
C ASN A 114 18.31 26.65 36.60
#